data_AF-A0A2H0TVE7-F1
#
_entry.id   AF-A0A2H0TVE7-F1
#
_cell.length_a   1.000
_cell.length_b   1.000
_cell.length_c   1.000
_cell.angle_alpha   90.00
_cell.angle_beta   90.00
_cell.angle_gamma   90.00
#
_symmetry.space_group_name_H-M   'P 1'
#
loop_
_entity.id
_entity.type
_entity.pdbx_description
1 polymer ?
#
loop_
_entity_poly.entity_id
_entity_poly.type
_entity_poly.pdbx_seq_one_letter_code
_entity_poly.pdbx_strand_id
1 'polypeptide(L)'
;MSTKQFFHIYHRSPSATANIKNSIWISEITHIFFLDIFCDGSVENKFFWIKQKFCPVLPGNRFTNKDRWRIPNFCSIVSFDSPTFIVCMVVFHMSLLYHVYRELVIYRMEEIIQSNISGFLLIDKPTDWTSHDVVAYIRGFVRRNKLIQKKRPKVGHAGTLDPFATGLLIVGVGKKATTQLDTFKGMTKEYIATIRLGATSDTYDKTGVLSEQRTILNNQISEKDVKATLASFIGKQSQLPPMYSAKKIYGKKLYTLARKGIEIEREPSEIEIYEIELLNVISSDRSESRDLKAIEIRVTCSSGTYIRTLAHDIGQNLGTGAYCEELRRTKIGKYRVEDAVEVEKVTVHHLQKLIVESTNE
;
A
#
# COMPACT_ATOMS: atom_id res chain seq x y z
N MET A 1 -38.10 6.54 43.78
CA MET A 1 -36.63 6.40 43.91
C MET A 1 -35.97 7.50 43.11
N SER A 2 -35.13 8.33 43.74
CA SER A 2 -34.58 9.56 43.15
C SER A 2 -33.48 9.28 42.12
N THR A 3 -33.41 10.16 41.11
CA THR A 3 -32.49 10.26 39.95
C THR A 3 -30.97 10.16 40.21
N LYS A 4 -30.51 9.89 41.43
CA LYS A 4 -29.09 9.81 41.79
C LYS A 4 -28.43 8.43 41.60
N GLN A 5 -29.18 7.36 41.31
CA GLN A 5 -28.60 6.00 41.22
C GLN A 5 -28.16 5.56 39.81
N PHE A 6 -28.49 6.30 38.75
CA PHE A 6 -28.09 5.92 37.38
C PHE A 6 -26.67 6.38 36.99
N PHE A 7 -26.06 7.26 37.79
CA PHE A 7 -24.73 7.84 37.49
C PHE A 7 -23.54 6.99 37.96
N HIS A 8 -23.78 5.87 38.65
CA HIS A 8 -22.68 5.13 39.30
C HIS A 8 -22.04 4.01 38.47
N ILE A 9 -22.50 3.78 37.23
CA ILE A 9 -22.01 2.68 36.37
C ILE A 9 -20.98 3.15 35.31
N TYR A 10 -20.76 4.45 35.14
CA TYR A 10 -19.86 4.97 34.09
C TYR A 10 -18.47 5.42 34.54
N HIS A 11 -18.08 5.18 35.79
CA HIS A 11 -16.73 5.46 36.29
C HIS A 11 -15.95 4.18 36.58
N ARG A 12 -15.39 3.56 35.53
CA ARG A 12 -14.17 2.74 35.59
C ARG A 12 -13.62 2.45 34.19
N SER A 13 -13.05 3.47 33.55
CA SER A 13 -11.94 3.28 32.62
C SER A 13 -11.14 4.59 32.48
N PRO A 14 -9.84 4.62 32.83
CA PRO A 14 -9.06 5.85 32.90
C PRO A 14 -8.36 6.15 31.58
N SER A 15 -9.02 6.83 30.63
CA SER A 15 -8.34 7.51 29.50
C SER A 15 -9.25 8.43 28.66
N ALA A 16 -10.20 9.14 29.29
CA ALA A 16 -11.06 10.10 28.58
C ALA A 16 -11.13 11.45 29.30
N THR A 17 -9.98 12.13 29.44
CA THR A 17 -9.89 13.53 29.89
C THR A 17 -9.96 14.53 28.73
N ALA A 18 -10.65 14.19 27.64
CA ALA A 18 -10.90 15.10 26.53
C ALA A 18 -12.38 15.04 26.13
N ASN A 19 -13.24 15.73 26.90
CA ASN A 19 -14.41 16.49 26.42
C ASN A 19 -15.45 16.73 27.52
N ILE A 20 -15.07 17.48 28.57
CA ILE A 20 -16.06 18.01 29.51
C ILE A 20 -16.95 19.08 28.83
N LYS A 21 -16.47 19.78 27.79
CA LYS A 21 -17.25 20.78 27.03
C LYS A 21 -18.36 20.19 26.13
N ASN A 22 -18.20 18.97 25.60
CA ASN A 22 -19.25 18.37 24.73
C ASN A 22 -20.41 17.76 25.55
N SER A 23 -20.15 17.32 26.79
CA SER A 23 -21.20 16.77 27.65
C SER A 23 -22.22 17.83 28.10
N ILE A 24 -21.78 19.08 28.29
CA ILE A 24 -22.64 20.21 28.70
C ILE A 24 -23.55 20.62 27.53
N TRP A 25 -23.02 20.74 26.31
CA TRP A 25 -23.77 21.07 25.10
C TRP A 25 -24.86 20.04 24.73
N ILE A 26 -24.59 18.76 24.96
CA ILE A 26 -25.55 17.68 24.68
C ILE A 26 -26.72 17.74 25.67
N SER A 27 -26.46 18.04 26.95
CA SER A 27 -27.51 18.16 27.96
C SER A 27 -28.46 19.34 27.69
N GLU A 28 -27.93 20.48 27.23
CA GLU A 28 -28.70 21.68 26.90
C GLU A 28 -29.57 21.46 25.65
N ILE A 29 -29.07 20.79 24.62
CA ILE A 29 -29.87 20.45 23.43
C ILE A 29 -30.99 19.48 23.78
N THR A 30 -30.72 18.43 24.58
CA THR A 30 -31.78 17.52 25.01
C THR A 30 -32.82 18.20 25.92
N HIS A 31 -32.42 19.18 26.75
CA HIS A 31 -33.35 19.93 27.60
C HIS A 31 -34.23 20.91 26.81
N ILE A 32 -33.65 21.61 25.82
CA ILE A 32 -34.39 22.51 24.93
C ILE A 32 -35.41 21.72 24.09
N PHE A 33 -35.02 20.55 23.58
CA PHE A 33 -35.94 19.67 22.84
C PHE A 33 -37.06 19.07 23.71
N PHE A 34 -36.82 18.81 25.01
CA PHE A 34 -37.82 18.23 25.91
C PHE A 34 -38.86 19.25 26.39
N LEU A 35 -38.48 20.53 26.56
CA LEU A 35 -39.38 21.60 27.03
C LEU A 35 -40.26 22.20 25.91
N ASP A 36 -39.75 22.30 24.67
CA ASP A 36 -40.49 22.92 23.56
C ASP A 36 -41.54 22.01 22.90
N ILE A 37 -41.44 20.69 23.06
CA ILE A 37 -42.40 19.72 22.50
C ILE A 37 -43.65 19.60 23.36
N PHE A 38 -43.55 19.86 24.67
CA PHE A 38 -44.70 19.79 25.59
C PHE A 38 -45.51 21.08 25.71
N CYS A 39 -44.98 22.23 25.29
CA CYS A 39 -45.61 23.53 25.56
C CYS A 39 -46.40 24.16 24.41
N ASP A 40 -46.34 23.66 23.17
CA ASP A 40 -47.15 24.27 22.10
C ASP A 40 -47.52 23.29 20.97
N GLY A 41 -48.81 23.02 20.84
CA GLY A 41 -49.42 21.93 20.07
C GLY A 41 -49.45 22.11 18.55
N SER A 42 -48.33 22.48 17.92
CA SER A 42 -48.23 22.53 16.45
C SER A 42 -46.96 21.84 15.92
N VAL A 43 -46.99 20.50 15.92
CA VAL A 43 -45.89 19.65 15.43
C VAL A 43 -45.68 19.78 13.91
N GLU A 44 -46.72 20.10 13.12
CA GLU A 44 -46.63 20.12 11.65
C GLU A 44 -45.85 21.32 11.08
N ASN A 45 -45.96 22.51 11.69
CA ASN A 45 -45.30 23.72 11.16
C ASN A 45 -43.80 23.78 11.49
N LYS A 46 -43.35 23.12 12.56
CA LYS A 46 -41.95 23.14 13.01
C LYS A 46 -41.06 22.17 12.21
N PHE A 47 -41.59 21.04 11.72
CA PHE A 47 -40.88 20.14 10.81
C PHE A 47 -40.54 20.79 9.46
N PHE A 48 -41.39 21.71 8.98
CA PHE A 48 -41.13 22.48 7.76
C PHE A 48 -39.93 23.42 7.92
N TRP A 49 -39.75 24.01 9.11
CA TRP A 49 -38.64 24.91 9.44
C TRP A 49 -37.29 24.19 9.51
N ILE A 50 -37.27 22.97 10.07
CA ILE A 50 -36.06 22.12 10.13
C ILE A 50 -35.58 21.71 8.73
N LYS A 51 -36.51 21.41 7.81
CA LYS A 51 -36.20 21.10 6.41
C LYS A 51 -35.53 22.26 5.66
N GLN A 52 -35.91 23.52 5.95
CA GLN A 52 -35.32 24.69 5.29
C GLN A 52 -33.92 25.05 5.82
N LYS A 53 -33.63 24.81 7.11
CA LYS A 53 -32.33 25.17 7.71
C LYS A 53 -31.23 24.12 7.56
N PHE A 54 -31.57 22.84 7.39
CA PHE A 54 -30.59 21.74 7.43
C PHE A 54 -30.45 20.96 6.11
N CYS A 55 -31.17 21.33 5.04
CA CYS A 55 -31.03 20.71 3.73
C CYS A 55 -30.25 21.65 2.79
N PRO A 56 -28.93 21.48 2.60
CA PRO A 56 -28.23 22.24 1.58
C PRO A 56 -28.73 21.75 0.21
N VAL A 57 -29.06 22.73 -0.62
CA VAL A 57 -29.51 22.62 -2.00
C VAL A 57 -28.71 21.55 -2.76
N LEU A 58 -29.37 20.43 -3.12
CA LEU A 58 -28.92 19.59 -4.22
C LEU A 58 -29.13 20.38 -5.53
N PRO A 59 -28.12 20.58 -6.39
CA PRO A 59 -28.33 21.23 -7.67
C PRO A 59 -29.06 20.25 -8.59
N GLY A 60 -30.34 20.52 -8.88
CA GLY A 60 -31.03 19.91 -10.02
C GLY A 60 -32.49 19.48 -9.83
N ASN A 61 -32.97 19.24 -8.61
CA ASN A 61 -34.35 18.76 -8.41
C ASN A 61 -35.18 19.76 -7.59
N ARG A 62 -36.06 20.50 -8.29
CA ARG A 62 -37.20 21.19 -7.66
C ARG A 62 -38.20 20.13 -7.22
N PHE A 63 -38.21 19.80 -5.93
CA PHE A 63 -39.31 19.02 -5.35
C PHE A 63 -40.59 19.84 -5.46
N THR A 64 -41.59 19.29 -6.16
CA THR A 64 -42.92 19.92 -6.26
C THR A 64 -43.80 19.42 -5.12
N ASN A 65 -44.86 20.16 -4.79
CA ASN A 65 -45.83 19.86 -3.74
C ASN A 65 -46.56 18.49 -3.86
N LYS A 66 -46.22 17.68 -4.86
CA LYS A 66 -46.78 16.34 -5.12
C LYS A 66 -46.00 15.18 -4.49
N ASP A 67 -44.77 15.38 -4.02
CA ASP A 67 -43.98 14.31 -3.38
C ASP A 67 -44.25 14.19 -1.87
N ARG A 68 -45.55 14.13 -1.53
CA ARG A 68 -46.02 13.87 -0.17
C ARG A 68 -45.84 12.37 0.09
N TRP A 69 -44.82 12.03 0.88
CA TRP A 69 -44.69 10.69 1.45
C TRP A 69 -46.00 10.34 2.17
N ARG A 70 -46.68 9.28 1.71
CA ARG A 70 -47.74 8.63 2.47
C ARG A 70 -47.10 7.97 3.69
N ILE A 71 -47.07 8.68 4.81
CA ILE A 71 -46.98 8.03 6.12
C ILE A 71 -48.27 7.20 6.22
N PRO A 72 -48.20 5.87 6.45
CA PRO A 72 -49.41 5.09 6.70
C PRO A 72 -50.16 5.76 7.86
N ASN A 73 -51.46 5.99 7.68
CA ASN A 73 -52.34 6.54 8.72
C ASN A 73 -52.24 5.68 9.99
N PHE A 74 -51.33 6.04 10.89
CA PHE A 74 -51.17 5.47 12.23
C PHE A 74 -51.71 6.44 13.29
N CYS A 75 -52.66 7.28 12.89
CA CYS A 75 -53.40 8.19 13.75
C CYS A 75 -54.91 7.99 13.53
N SER A 76 -55.37 6.78 13.76
CA SER A 76 -56.76 6.56 14.16
C SER A 76 -56.78 5.30 15.01
N ILE A 77 -57.20 5.46 16.27
CA ILE A 77 -57.31 4.42 17.32
C ILE A 77 -56.04 4.26 18.19
N VAL A 78 -55.71 5.25 19.02
CA VAL A 78 -55.14 4.99 20.37
C VAL A 78 -55.57 6.13 21.29
N SER A 79 -56.29 5.82 22.36
CA SER A 79 -56.57 6.75 23.47
C SER A 79 -55.26 7.12 24.17
N PHE A 80 -55.06 8.42 24.42
CA PHE A 80 -53.79 9.05 24.82
C PHE A 80 -53.33 8.78 26.28
N ASP A 81 -53.91 7.81 26.99
CA ASP A 81 -53.71 7.62 28.44
C ASP A 81 -53.08 6.27 28.82
N SER A 82 -52.25 5.69 27.95
CA SER A 82 -51.59 4.43 28.20
C SER A 82 -50.06 4.59 28.30
N PRO A 83 -49.41 4.09 29.38
CA PRO A 83 -47.95 4.06 29.52
C PRO A 83 -47.25 3.45 28.28
N THR A 84 -47.93 2.55 27.57
CA THR A 84 -47.43 1.88 26.37
C THR A 84 -47.26 2.83 25.18
N PHE A 85 -48.08 3.87 25.05
CA PHE A 85 -47.95 4.85 23.97
C PHE A 85 -46.72 5.75 24.15
N ILE A 86 -46.45 6.16 25.39
CA ILE A 86 -45.25 6.91 25.76
C ILE A 86 -44.00 6.07 25.48
N VAL A 87 -44.02 4.78 25.82
CA VAL A 87 -42.92 3.85 25.53
C VAL A 87 -42.69 3.72 24.02
N CYS A 88 -43.75 3.58 23.20
CA CYS A 88 -43.63 3.51 21.74
C CYS A 88 -43.06 4.81 21.13
N MET A 89 -43.50 5.98 21.60
CA MET A 89 -42.98 7.28 21.15
C MET A 89 -41.50 7.47 21.51
N VAL A 90 -41.09 7.04 22.71
CA VAL A 90 -39.68 7.09 23.15
C VAL A 90 -38.83 6.14 22.32
N VAL A 91 -39.28 4.91 22.06
CA VAL A 91 -38.55 3.94 21.22
C VAL A 91 -38.41 4.46 19.79
N PHE A 92 -39.46 5.06 19.22
CA PHE A 92 -39.40 5.66 17.89
C PHE A 92 -38.42 6.84 17.83
N HIS A 93 -38.44 7.74 18.81
CA HIS A 93 -37.51 8.87 18.89
C HIS A 93 -36.07 8.40 19.11
N MET A 94 -35.82 7.39 19.95
CA MET A 94 -34.49 6.83 20.15
C MET A 94 -33.96 6.13 18.90
N SER A 95 -34.81 5.45 18.14
CA SER A 95 -34.46 4.85 16.85
C SER A 95 -34.14 5.90 15.78
N LEU A 96 -34.92 6.99 15.73
CA LEU A 96 -34.66 8.12 14.84
C LEU A 96 -33.38 8.87 15.25
N LEU A 97 -33.15 9.12 16.54
CA LEU A 97 -31.91 9.70 17.05
C LEU A 97 -30.72 8.80 16.74
N TYR A 98 -30.86 7.49 16.88
CA TYR A 98 -29.82 6.53 16.52
C TYR A 98 -29.52 6.56 15.02
N HIS A 99 -30.53 6.62 14.16
CA HIS A 99 -30.34 6.77 12.71
C HIS A 99 -29.66 8.09 12.35
N VAL A 100 -30.12 9.21 12.91
CA VAL A 100 -29.51 10.53 12.68
C VAL A 100 -28.09 10.57 13.21
N TYR A 101 -27.83 10.01 14.40
CA TYR A 101 -26.48 9.89 14.96
C TYR A 101 -25.59 9.02 14.08
N ARG A 102 -26.09 7.88 13.59
CA ARG A 102 -25.38 6.99 12.67
C ARG A 102 -25.02 7.71 11.38
N GLU A 103 -25.96 8.39 10.74
CA GLU A 103 -25.72 9.15 9.52
C GLU A 103 -24.76 10.34 9.75
N LEU A 104 -24.89 11.06 10.86
CA LEU A 104 -23.97 12.14 11.23
C LEU A 104 -22.55 11.63 11.52
N VAL A 105 -22.42 10.47 12.19
CA VAL A 105 -21.12 9.84 12.44
C VAL A 105 -20.50 9.36 11.13
N ILE A 106 -21.28 8.74 10.23
CA ILE A 106 -20.82 8.36 8.89
C ILE A 106 -20.34 9.62 8.13
N TYR A 107 -21.12 10.69 8.15
CA TYR A 107 -20.77 11.95 7.49
C TYR A 107 -19.51 12.58 8.08
N ARG A 108 -19.37 12.61 9.41
CA ARG A 108 -18.16 13.12 10.08
C ARG A 108 -16.95 12.22 9.85
N MET A 109 -17.14 10.91 9.72
CA MET A 109 -16.07 9.98 9.34
C MET A 109 -15.64 10.20 7.88
N GLU A 110 -16.57 10.45 6.97
CA GLU A 110 -16.26 10.87 5.59
C GLU A 110 -15.54 12.24 5.54
N GLU A 111 -15.89 13.16 6.43
CA GLU A 111 -15.21 14.46 6.58
C GLU A 111 -13.81 14.33 7.21
N ILE A 112 -13.62 13.42 8.16
CA ILE A 112 -12.29 13.11 8.75
C ILE A 112 -11.40 12.35 7.73
N ILE A 113 -12.00 11.64 6.76
CA ILE A 113 -11.30 11.08 5.59
C ILE A 113 -10.85 12.19 4.60
N GLN A 114 -11.18 13.47 4.83
CA GLN A 114 -10.60 14.62 4.11
C GLN A 114 -9.16 14.96 4.55
N SER A 115 -8.39 13.98 5.00
CA SER A 115 -6.96 14.17 5.23
C SER A 115 -6.22 14.08 3.90
N ASN A 116 -5.43 15.11 3.57
CA ASN A 116 -4.50 15.07 2.44
C ASN A 116 -3.36 14.08 2.77
N ILE A 117 -3.65 12.78 2.64
CA ILE A 117 -2.77 11.70 3.10
C ILE A 117 -1.37 11.85 2.52
N SER A 118 -0.36 11.66 3.36
CA SER A 118 1.00 11.55 2.89
C SER A 118 1.84 10.62 3.75
N GLY A 119 2.55 9.70 3.10
CA GLY A 119 3.46 8.76 3.73
C GLY A 119 3.84 7.65 2.75
N PHE A 120 4.43 6.58 3.27
CA PHE A 120 4.93 5.45 2.49
C PHE A 120 4.09 4.21 2.69
N LEU A 121 3.89 3.49 1.60
CA LEU A 121 3.22 2.21 1.54
C LEU A 121 4.23 1.15 1.09
N LEU A 122 4.34 0.07 1.86
CA LEU A 122 5.14 -1.09 1.49
C LEU A 122 4.27 -2.00 0.62
N ILE A 123 4.70 -2.23 -0.61
CA ILE A 123 3.98 -3.06 -1.59
C ILE A 123 4.79 -4.29 -1.93
N ASP A 124 4.18 -5.47 -1.90
CA ASP A 124 4.73 -6.66 -2.55
C ASP A 124 4.36 -6.61 -4.03
N LYS A 125 5.33 -6.28 -4.88
CA LYS A 125 5.14 -6.17 -6.33
C LYS A 125 4.96 -7.58 -6.91
N PRO A 126 3.86 -7.88 -7.61
CA PRO A 126 3.71 -9.15 -8.31
C PRO A 126 4.66 -9.24 -9.51
N THR A 127 4.82 -10.44 -10.06
CA THR A 127 5.53 -10.65 -11.32
C THR A 127 4.84 -9.93 -12.48
N ASP A 128 5.57 -9.68 -13.55
CA ASP A 128 5.14 -9.06 -14.83
C ASP A 128 4.66 -7.61 -14.75
N TRP A 129 4.48 -7.06 -13.55
CA TRP A 129 4.18 -5.64 -13.35
C TRP A 129 5.46 -4.82 -13.35
N THR A 130 5.49 -3.71 -14.09
CA THR A 130 6.55 -2.72 -13.89
C THR A 130 6.33 -2.01 -12.54
N SER A 131 7.40 -1.43 -11.97
CA SER A 131 7.26 -0.56 -10.80
C SER A 131 6.35 0.65 -11.06
N HIS A 132 6.22 1.07 -12.33
CA HIS A 132 5.33 2.18 -12.71
C HIS A 132 3.86 1.75 -12.77
N ASP A 133 3.57 0.48 -13.07
CA ASP A 133 2.21 -0.07 -13.05
C ASP A 133 1.66 -0.09 -11.63
N VAL A 134 2.47 -0.49 -10.65
CA VAL A 134 2.11 -0.36 -9.22
C VAL A 134 1.76 1.09 -8.88
N VAL A 135 2.63 2.03 -9.26
CA VAL A 135 2.40 3.45 -9.02
C VAL A 135 1.13 3.95 -9.73
N ALA A 136 0.83 3.48 -10.93
CA ALA A 136 -0.38 3.82 -11.66
C ALA A 136 -1.64 3.28 -10.96
N TYR A 137 -1.59 2.03 -10.50
CA TYR A 137 -2.66 1.38 -9.75
C TYR A 137 -2.96 2.13 -8.44
N ILE A 138 -1.94 2.37 -7.61
CA ILE A 138 -2.09 3.08 -6.33
C ILE A 138 -2.61 4.51 -6.57
N ARG A 139 -2.10 5.22 -7.58
CA ARG A 139 -2.63 6.55 -7.94
C ARG A 139 -4.10 6.50 -8.34
N GLY A 140 -4.49 5.48 -9.09
CA GLY A 140 -5.88 5.23 -9.47
C GLY A 140 -6.77 4.97 -8.25
N PHE A 141 -6.28 4.17 -7.29
CA PHE A 141 -6.96 3.86 -6.03
C PHE A 141 -7.16 5.13 -5.18
N VAL A 142 -6.09 5.90 -4.95
CA VAL A 142 -6.14 7.17 -4.19
C VAL A 142 -7.12 8.16 -4.81
N ARG A 143 -7.14 8.25 -6.15
CA ARG A 143 -8.05 9.14 -6.88
C ARG A 143 -9.51 8.71 -6.76
N ARG A 144 -9.81 7.42 -6.95
CA ARG A 144 -11.19 6.89 -6.89
C ARG A 144 -11.81 7.07 -5.50
N ASN A 145 -11.01 6.87 -4.45
CA ASN A 145 -11.43 7.03 -3.05
C ASN A 145 -11.32 8.47 -2.54
N LYS A 146 -11.01 9.45 -3.41
CA LYS A 146 -10.91 10.89 -3.09
C LYS A 146 -9.99 11.22 -1.89
N LEU A 147 -8.98 10.39 -1.62
CA LEU A 147 -8.08 10.54 -0.46
C LEU A 147 -7.11 11.73 -0.61
N ILE A 148 -6.94 12.25 -1.83
CA ILE A 148 -6.18 13.47 -2.10
C ILE A 148 -7.02 14.36 -3.03
N GLN A 149 -7.30 15.59 -2.59
CA GLN A 149 -8.08 16.59 -3.33
C GLN A 149 -7.28 17.23 -4.47
N LYS A 150 -6.69 16.40 -5.35
CA LYS A 150 -6.03 16.82 -6.57
C LYS A 150 -6.43 15.90 -7.71
N LYS A 151 -6.69 16.48 -8.88
CA LYS A 151 -7.01 15.74 -10.11
C LYS A 151 -5.98 14.66 -10.45
N ARG A 152 -4.70 14.90 -10.12
CA ARG A 152 -3.60 13.95 -10.27
C ARG A 152 -2.82 13.80 -8.96
N PRO A 153 -3.19 12.83 -8.10
CA PRO A 153 -2.46 12.57 -6.86
C PRO A 153 -0.98 12.27 -7.11
N LYS A 154 -0.11 12.83 -6.27
CA LYS A 154 1.33 12.56 -6.32
C LYS A 154 1.59 11.18 -5.73
N VAL A 155 2.12 10.29 -6.57
CA VAL A 155 2.50 8.92 -6.21
C VAL A 155 3.78 8.59 -6.97
N GLY A 156 4.76 8.02 -6.27
CA GLY A 156 6.05 7.57 -6.82
C GLY A 156 6.57 6.37 -6.05
N HIS A 157 7.72 5.82 -6.45
CA HIS A 157 8.34 4.67 -5.79
C HIS A 157 9.83 4.92 -5.52
N ALA A 158 10.41 4.20 -4.56
CA ALA A 158 11.83 4.23 -4.26
C ALA A 158 12.50 2.92 -4.67
N GLY A 159 13.36 3.00 -5.69
CA GLY A 159 14.08 1.86 -6.25
C GLY A 159 13.22 1.03 -7.19
N THR A 160 13.55 1.04 -8.48
CA THR A 160 12.89 0.22 -9.50
C THR A 160 13.14 -1.25 -9.24
N LEU A 161 12.11 -2.08 -9.43
CA LEU A 161 12.22 -3.52 -9.68
C LEU A 161 11.91 -3.80 -11.14
N ASP A 162 12.68 -4.72 -11.73
CA ASP A 162 12.43 -5.23 -13.07
C ASP A 162 11.06 -5.92 -13.15
N PRO A 163 10.44 -6.02 -14.35
CA PRO A 163 9.10 -6.59 -14.48
C PRO A 163 9.01 -8.03 -13.95
N PHE A 164 9.97 -8.89 -14.30
CA PHE A 164 10.01 -10.30 -13.88
C PHE A 164 10.34 -10.50 -12.39
N ALA A 165 10.88 -9.46 -11.73
CA ALA A 165 11.21 -9.52 -10.32
C ALA A 165 9.96 -9.34 -9.46
N THR A 166 9.96 -9.80 -8.21
CA THR A 166 8.87 -9.60 -7.24
C THR A 166 9.39 -8.95 -5.96
N GLY A 167 8.50 -8.70 -5.01
CA GLY A 167 8.89 -8.32 -3.66
C GLY A 167 8.77 -6.83 -3.37
N LEU A 168 9.46 -6.41 -2.32
CA LEU A 168 9.25 -5.12 -1.66
C LEU A 168 9.51 -3.93 -2.57
N LEU A 169 8.49 -3.10 -2.74
CA LEU A 169 8.51 -1.80 -3.41
C LEU A 169 7.94 -0.74 -2.47
N ILE A 170 8.76 0.24 -2.08
CA ILE A 170 8.31 1.36 -1.26
C ILE A 170 7.66 2.40 -2.17
N VAL A 171 6.37 2.68 -1.93
CA VAL A 171 5.55 3.61 -2.69
C VAL A 171 5.23 4.84 -1.84
N GLY A 172 5.67 6.01 -2.29
CA GLY A 172 5.35 7.29 -1.64
C GLY A 172 4.04 7.84 -2.17
N VAL A 173 3.09 8.13 -1.26
CA VAL A 173 1.80 8.73 -1.56
C VAL A 173 1.75 10.14 -0.96
N GLY A 174 1.27 11.11 -1.75
CA GLY A 174 1.22 12.52 -1.33
C GLY A 174 2.54 13.27 -1.58
N LYS A 175 2.47 14.61 -1.54
CA LYS A 175 3.59 15.49 -1.93
C LYS A 175 4.83 15.24 -1.07
N LYS A 176 4.69 15.25 0.26
CA LYS A 176 5.80 15.14 1.22
C LYS A 176 6.52 13.80 1.09
N ALA A 177 5.79 12.69 1.04
CA ALA A 177 6.41 11.37 0.87
C ALA A 177 7.13 11.26 -0.48
N THR A 178 6.55 11.75 -1.57
CA THR A 178 7.22 11.66 -2.89
C THR A 178 8.54 12.43 -2.97
N THR A 179 8.69 13.53 -2.21
CA THR A 179 9.96 14.27 -2.15
C THR A 179 11.02 13.57 -1.30
N GLN A 180 10.60 12.67 -0.40
CA GLN A 180 11.49 11.94 0.51
C GLN A 180 11.91 10.56 -0.05
N LEU A 181 11.43 10.14 -1.22
CA LEU A 181 11.72 8.83 -1.79
C LEU A 181 13.22 8.56 -2.03
N ASP A 182 14.04 9.60 -2.17
CA ASP A 182 15.47 9.46 -2.38
C ASP A 182 16.21 8.91 -1.15
N THR A 183 15.67 9.11 0.06
CA THR A 183 16.24 8.57 1.32
C THR A 183 16.32 7.03 1.31
N PHE A 184 15.33 6.36 0.73
CA PHE A 184 15.29 4.90 0.61
C PHE A 184 16.15 4.36 -0.54
N LYS A 185 16.48 5.20 -1.54
CA LYS A 185 17.26 4.75 -2.70
C LYS A 185 18.66 4.32 -2.26
N GLY A 186 19.30 5.10 -1.37
CA GLY A 186 20.64 4.84 -0.84
C GLY A 186 20.71 3.72 0.21
N MET A 187 19.57 3.24 0.72
CA MET A 187 19.56 2.15 1.69
C MET A 187 20.04 0.82 1.08
N THR A 188 20.63 -0.04 1.91
CA THR A 188 20.97 -1.42 1.57
C THR A 188 19.73 -2.21 1.16
N LYS A 189 19.93 -3.23 0.32
CA LYS A 189 18.85 -4.06 -0.23
C LYS A 189 19.22 -5.52 -0.11
N GLU A 190 18.23 -6.33 0.21
CA GLU A 190 18.36 -7.79 0.28
C GLU A 190 17.49 -8.41 -0.80
N TYR A 191 18.03 -9.42 -1.47
CA TYR A 191 17.37 -10.17 -2.51
C TYR A 191 17.55 -11.67 -2.29
N ILE A 192 16.52 -12.42 -2.69
CA ILE A 192 16.64 -13.84 -3.02
C ILE A 192 16.61 -13.96 -4.54
N ALA A 193 17.55 -14.69 -5.10
CA ALA A 193 17.66 -14.86 -6.55
C ALA A 193 17.94 -16.32 -6.91
N THR A 194 17.20 -16.81 -7.90
CA THR A 194 17.47 -18.09 -8.57
C THR A 194 18.30 -17.81 -9.81
N ILE A 195 19.49 -18.40 -9.87
CA ILE A 195 20.45 -18.24 -10.96
C ILE A 195 20.47 -19.54 -11.75
N ARG A 196 20.07 -19.47 -13.03
CA ARG A 196 20.13 -20.61 -13.95
C ARG A 196 21.54 -20.71 -14.52
N LEU A 197 22.17 -21.87 -14.36
CA LEU A 197 23.50 -22.18 -14.88
C LEU A 197 23.41 -22.87 -16.26
N GLY A 198 24.49 -22.78 -17.04
CA GLY A 198 24.61 -23.48 -18.33
C GLY A 198 23.94 -22.78 -19.50
N ALA A 199 23.47 -21.55 -19.31
CA ALA A 199 22.92 -20.70 -20.36
C ALA A 199 23.14 -19.23 -20.02
N THR A 200 23.24 -18.38 -21.03
CA THR A 200 23.30 -16.92 -20.89
C THR A 200 22.10 -16.25 -21.55
N SER A 201 21.86 -14.99 -21.20
CA SER A 201 20.79 -14.16 -21.74
C SER A 201 21.33 -12.78 -22.07
N ASP A 202 20.92 -12.17 -23.18
CA ASP A 202 21.33 -10.81 -23.57
C ASP A 202 20.84 -9.71 -22.60
N THR A 203 19.77 -9.98 -21.86
CA THR A 203 19.25 -9.09 -20.80
C THR A 203 19.76 -9.46 -19.40
N TYR A 204 20.55 -10.53 -19.30
CA TYR A 204 20.99 -11.19 -18.06
C TYR A 204 19.85 -11.71 -17.17
N ASP A 205 18.65 -11.85 -17.73
CA ASP A 205 17.51 -12.47 -17.05
C ASP A 205 16.68 -13.35 -18.00
N LYS A 206 15.67 -14.04 -17.47
CA LYS A 206 14.82 -14.96 -18.24
C LYS A 206 14.02 -14.34 -19.39
N THR A 207 13.95 -13.01 -19.49
CA THR A 207 13.13 -12.31 -20.50
C THR A 207 13.89 -12.02 -21.80
N GLY A 208 15.20 -12.22 -21.80
CA GLY A 208 16.05 -12.06 -22.98
C GLY A 208 16.08 -13.27 -23.91
N VAL A 209 16.91 -13.15 -24.94
CA VAL A 209 17.22 -14.26 -25.86
C VAL A 209 18.25 -15.16 -25.21
N LEU A 210 17.89 -16.42 -25.00
CA LEU A 210 18.75 -17.41 -24.35
C LEU A 210 19.76 -18.02 -25.33
N SER A 211 20.99 -18.25 -24.84
CA SER A 211 22.04 -18.98 -25.53
C SER A 211 22.56 -20.10 -24.63
N GLU A 212 22.40 -21.36 -25.07
CA GLU A 212 22.85 -22.53 -24.31
C GLU A 212 24.38 -22.67 -24.36
N GLN A 213 24.98 -22.96 -23.21
CA GLN A 213 26.42 -23.22 -23.07
C GLN A 213 26.64 -24.74 -22.95
N ARG A 214 26.34 -25.47 -24.04
CA ARG A 214 26.39 -26.96 -24.05
C ARG A 214 27.77 -27.55 -23.77
N THR A 215 28.83 -26.82 -24.08
CA THR A 215 30.20 -27.36 -24.11
C THR A 215 30.87 -27.39 -22.73
N ILE A 216 30.35 -26.66 -21.73
CA ILE A 216 31.05 -26.44 -20.44
C ILE A 216 30.51 -27.33 -19.31
N LEU A 217 29.49 -28.14 -19.61
CA LEU A 217 28.91 -29.14 -18.69
C LEU A 217 29.84 -30.33 -18.38
N ASN A 218 31.02 -30.41 -19.02
CA ASN A 218 31.99 -31.49 -18.74
C ASN A 218 32.78 -31.27 -17.44
N ASN A 219 32.79 -30.05 -16.88
CA ASN A 219 33.28 -29.81 -15.53
C ASN A 219 32.10 -29.92 -14.56
N GLN A 220 32.06 -31.00 -13.78
CA GLN A 220 31.09 -31.15 -12.70
C GLN A 220 31.36 -30.08 -11.64
N ILE A 221 30.62 -28.96 -11.70
CA ILE A 221 30.66 -27.93 -10.66
C ILE A 221 30.11 -28.54 -9.39
N SER A 222 30.92 -28.54 -8.34
CA SER A 222 30.47 -28.94 -7.01
C SER A 222 29.86 -27.76 -6.25
N GLU A 223 29.05 -28.06 -5.25
CA GLU A 223 28.55 -27.04 -4.31
C GLU A 223 29.69 -26.26 -3.63
N LYS A 224 30.85 -26.90 -3.43
CA LYS A 224 32.05 -26.27 -2.86
C LYS A 224 32.60 -25.19 -3.79
N ASP A 225 32.60 -25.46 -5.11
CA ASP A 225 33.04 -24.49 -6.12
C ASP A 225 32.09 -23.29 -6.14
N VAL A 226 30.78 -23.54 -6.10
CA VAL A 226 29.77 -22.48 -5.98
C VAL A 226 30.03 -21.63 -4.74
N LYS A 227 30.19 -22.23 -3.56
CA LYS A 227 30.46 -21.49 -2.31
C LYS A 227 31.75 -20.66 -2.39
N ALA A 228 32.82 -21.21 -2.98
CA ALA A 228 34.07 -20.49 -3.17
C ALA A 228 33.91 -19.30 -4.13
N THR A 229 33.20 -19.49 -5.24
CA THR A 229 32.89 -18.41 -6.18
C THR A 229 32.03 -17.33 -5.53
N LEU A 230 30.98 -17.68 -4.80
CA LEU A 230 30.14 -16.68 -4.12
C LEU A 230 30.95 -15.85 -3.12
N ALA A 231 31.84 -16.50 -2.34
CA ALA A 231 32.70 -15.80 -1.38
C ALA A 231 33.61 -14.74 -2.04
N SER A 232 34.06 -14.95 -3.29
CA SER A 232 34.91 -13.98 -3.98
C SER A 232 34.18 -12.70 -4.40
N PHE A 233 32.85 -12.69 -4.41
CA PHE A 233 32.06 -11.50 -4.72
C PHE A 233 31.81 -10.60 -3.48
N ILE A 234 32.14 -11.05 -2.27
CA ILE A 234 31.94 -10.25 -1.06
C ILE A 234 32.92 -9.07 -1.03
N GLY A 235 32.42 -7.89 -0.68
CA GLY A 235 33.17 -6.65 -0.58
C GLY A 235 32.91 -5.68 -1.73
N LYS A 236 33.78 -4.67 -1.83
CA LYS A 236 33.70 -3.62 -2.83
C LYS A 236 34.16 -4.13 -4.18
N GLN A 237 33.39 -3.83 -5.21
CA GLN A 237 33.73 -4.19 -6.59
C GLN A 237 33.11 -3.22 -7.59
N SER A 238 33.62 -3.28 -8.80
CA SER A 238 33.13 -2.46 -9.91
C SER A 238 32.21 -3.30 -10.78
N GLN A 239 30.98 -2.85 -10.98
CA GLN A 239 29.99 -3.56 -11.78
C GLN A 239 29.58 -2.76 -12.99
N LEU A 240 29.61 -3.38 -14.17
CA LEU A 240 29.10 -2.78 -15.40
C LEU A 240 27.55 -2.84 -15.39
N PRO A 241 26.84 -1.69 -15.39
CA PRO A 241 25.39 -1.70 -15.43
C PRO A 241 24.88 -2.33 -16.74
N PRO A 242 23.80 -3.12 -16.75
CA PRO A 242 23.28 -3.73 -17.97
C PRO A 242 22.66 -2.69 -18.91
N MET A 243 22.64 -2.97 -20.22
CA MET A 243 22.02 -2.11 -21.24
C MET A 243 20.52 -1.93 -20.98
N TYR A 244 19.86 -3.00 -20.54
CA TYR A 244 18.46 -2.97 -20.14
C TYR A 244 18.31 -2.48 -18.69
N SER A 245 18.62 -1.20 -18.45
CA SER A 245 18.52 -0.57 -17.13
C SER A 245 17.89 0.82 -17.16
N ALA A 246 17.41 1.27 -15.99
CA ALA A 246 16.82 2.60 -15.82
C ALA A 246 17.87 3.72 -15.64
N LYS A 247 19.17 3.41 -15.62
CA LYS A 247 20.26 4.39 -15.51
C LYS A 247 20.19 5.34 -16.71
N LYS A 248 20.47 6.62 -16.49
CA LYS A 248 20.44 7.65 -17.54
C LYS A 248 21.87 7.98 -18.00
N ILE A 249 22.07 8.01 -19.31
CA ILE A 249 23.28 8.53 -19.95
C ILE A 249 22.83 9.59 -20.96
N TYR A 250 23.45 10.77 -20.93
CA TYR A 250 23.05 11.94 -21.73
C TYR A 250 21.54 12.27 -21.63
N GLY A 251 20.98 12.16 -20.43
CA GLY A 251 19.56 12.44 -20.15
C GLY A 251 18.56 11.35 -20.60
N LYS A 252 18.99 10.33 -21.36
CA LYS A 252 18.14 9.23 -21.84
C LYS A 252 18.36 7.97 -21.01
N LYS A 253 17.30 7.19 -20.76
CA LYS A 253 17.40 5.92 -20.02
C LYS A 253 18.00 4.84 -20.92
N LEU A 254 18.91 4.03 -20.39
CA LEU A 254 19.62 2.99 -21.14
C LEU A 254 18.68 1.98 -21.82
N TYR A 255 17.63 1.50 -21.14
CA TYR A 255 16.67 0.57 -21.76
C TYR A 255 15.96 1.16 -22.99
N THR A 256 15.83 2.50 -23.07
CA THR A 256 15.21 3.16 -24.24
C THR A 256 16.13 3.14 -25.45
N LEU A 257 17.44 3.11 -25.22
CA LEU A 257 18.48 3.04 -26.25
C LEU A 257 18.69 1.58 -26.68
N ALA A 258 18.72 0.65 -25.72
CA ALA A 258 18.80 -0.79 -25.96
C ALA A 258 17.66 -1.29 -26.87
N ARG A 259 16.41 -0.88 -26.61
CA ARG A 259 15.25 -1.22 -27.46
C ARG A 259 15.32 -0.67 -28.88
N LYS A 260 16.19 0.30 -29.13
CA LYS A 260 16.46 0.84 -30.47
C LYS A 260 17.65 0.15 -31.15
N GLY A 261 18.23 -0.87 -30.51
CA GLY A 261 19.46 -1.53 -30.96
C GLY A 261 20.71 -0.66 -30.81
N ILE A 262 20.64 0.42 -30.02
CA ILE A 262 21.78 1.33 -29.83
C ILE A 262 22.54 0.87 -28.59
N GLU A 263 23.72 0.31 -28.80
CA GLU A 263 24.68 0.01 -27.75
C GLU A 263 25.52 1.25 -27.42
N ILE A 264 25.75 1.47 -26.13
CA ILE A 264 26.53 2.60 -25.63
C ILE A 264 27.52 2.07 -24.61
N GLU A 265 28.74 2.59 -24.68
CA GLU A 265 29.77 2.36 -23.68
C GLU A 265 29.30 2.90 -22.31
N ARG A 266 29.49 2.08 -21.27
CA ARG A 266 28.98 2.37 -19.93
C ARG A 266 30.16 2.33 -18.98
N GLU A 267 30.29 3.36 -18.16
CA GLU A 267 31.24 3.34 -17.07
C GLU A 267 30.77 2.36 -15.97
N PRO A 268 31.67 1.50 -15.47
CA PRO A 268 31.43 0.69 -14.29
C PRO A 268 31.00 1.54 -13.09
N SER A 269 30.15 0.99 -12.23
CA SER A 269 29.67 1.65 -11.01
C SER A 269 30.19 0.88 -9.80
N GLU A 270 30.69 1.60 -8.81
CA GLU A 270 31.10 0.99 -7.54
C GLU A 270 29.88 0.45 -6.80
N ILE A 271 29.98 -0.80 -6.39
CA ILE A 271 29.00 -1.51 -5.59
C ILE A 271 29.71 -2.22 -4.44
N GLU A 272 28.93 -2.66 -3.47
CA GLU A 272 29.43 -3.47 -2.36
C GLU A 272 28.44 -4.59 -2.08
N ILE A 273 28.93 -5.83 -2.06
CA ILE A 273 28.19 -6.99 -1.61
C ILE A 273 28.58 -7.22 -0.16
N TYR A 274 27.67 -6.95 0.76
CA TYR A 274 27.92 -7.11 2.19
C TYR A 274 27.86 -8.57 2.60
N GLU A 275 26.92 -9.32 2.02
CA GLU A 275 26.69 -10.73 2.33
C GLU A 275 26.12 -11.43 1.10
N ILE A 276 26.57 -12.67 0.87
CA ILE A 276 26.01 -13.56 -0.13
C ILE A 276 26.05 -14.99 0.40
N GLU A 277 24.90 -15.65 0.38
CA GLU A 277 24.70 -16.97 0.97
C GLU A 277 24.05 -17.89 -0.06
N LEU A 278 24.57 -19.11 -0.19
CA LEU A 278 23.94 -20.18 -0.96
C LEU A 278 22.81 -20.80 -0.13
N LEU A 279 21.56 -20.63 -0.57
CA LEU A 279 20.39 -21.17 0.10
C LEU A 279 20.08 -22.59 -0.36
N ASN A 280 20.15 -22.82 -1.67
CA ASN A 280 19.77 -24.09 -2.27
C ASN A 280 20.52 -24.33 -3.58
N VAL A 281 20.64 -25.60 -3.94
CA VAL A 281 21.21 -26.06 -5.20
C VAL A 281 20.21 -26.98 -5.88
N ILE A 282 19.90 -26.70 -7.14
CA ILE A 282 18.91 -27.41 -7.94
C ILE A 282 19.66 -28.26 -8.97
N SER A 283 19.67 -29.58 -8.78
CA SER A 283 20.31 -30.57 -9.67
C SER A 283 19.28 -31.37 -10.47
N SER A 284 19.70 -32.04 -11.55
CA SER A 284 18.84 -33.02 -12.23
C SER A 284 18.85 -34.40 -11.56
N ASP A 285 17.67 -35.03 -11.49
CA ASP A 285 17.46 -36.38 -10.93
C ASP A 285 17.99 -37.54 -11.78
N ARG A 286 18.71 -37.29 -12.89
CA ARG A 286 19.17 -38.38 -13.76
C ARG A 286 20.44 -38.99 -13.17
N SER A 287 20.26 -40.24 -12.71
CA SER A 287 21.12 -41.13 -11.93
C SER A 287 22.62 -41.27 -12.28
N GLU A 288 23.17 -40.53 -13.25
CA GLU A 288 24.59 -40.63 -13.62
C GLU A 288 25.29 -39.26 -13.79
N SER A 289 24.57 -38.12 -13.84
CA SER A 289 25.19 -36.79 -13.86
C SER A 289 24.55 -35.86 -12.82
N ARG A 290 25.32 -35.48 -11.80
CA ARG A 290 24.95 -34.48 -10.78
C ARG A 290 25.15 -33.06 -11.32
N ASP A 291 24.54 -32.76 -12.45
CA ASP A 291 24.71 -31.46 -13.10
C ASP A 291 23.87 -30.41 -12.37
N LEU A 292 24.54 -29.35 -11.89
CA LEU A 292 23.87 -28.22 -11.26
C LEU A 292 23.15 -27.41 -12.32
N LYS A 293 21.81 -27.34 -12.24
CA LYS A 293 20.99 -26.56 -13.17
C LYS A 293 20.79 -25.14 -12.68
N ALA A 294 20.62 -24.94 -11.40
CA ALA A 294 20.43 -23.62 -10.82
C ALA A 294 20.89 -23.58 -9.37
N ILE A 295 21.17 -22.37 -8.89
CA ILE A 295 21.47 -22.10 -7.50
C ILE A 295 20.54 -21.00 -6.99
N GLU A 296 20.12 -21.08 -5.75
CA GLU A 296 19.37 -20.04 -5.08
C GLU A 296 20.28 -19.34 -4.07
N ILE A 297 20.37 -18.02 -4.15
CA ILE A 297 21.21 -17.22 -3.27
C ILE A 297 20.39 -16.16 -2.53
N ARG A 298 20.83 -15.83 -1.31
CA ARG A 298 20.47 -14.59 -0.62
C ARG A 298 21.63 -13.62 -0.75
N VAL A 299 21.35 -12.37 -1.07
CA VAL A 299 22.39 -11.34 -1.23
C VAL A 299 21.95 -10.02 -0.61
N THR A 300 22.81 -9.46 0.23
CA THR A 300 22.67 -8.11 0.80
C THR A 300 23.70 -7.20 0.15
N CYS A 301 23.24 -6.12 -0.49
CA CYS A 301 24.11 -5.27 -1.30
C CYS A 301 23.81 -3.78 -1.16
N SER A 302 24.76 -2.97 -1.62
CA SER A 302 24.61 -1.51 -1.70
C SER A 302 23.61 -1.11 -2.79
N SER A 303 23.12 0.12 -2.70
CA SER A 303 22.22 0.68 -3.70
C SER A 303 22.89 0.76 -5.07
N GLY A 304 22.17 0.40 -6.14
CA GLY A 304 22.69 0.47 -7.50
C GLY A 304 23.27 -0.85 -8.01
N THR A 305 23.40 -1.86 -7.14
CA THR A 305 23.76 -3.23 -7.52
C THR A 305 22.68 -3.85 -8.42
N TYR A 306 23.11 -4.38 -9.56
CA TYR A 306 22.29 -5.16 -10.49
C TYR A 306 22.49 -6.65 -10.24
N ILE A 307 21.49 -7.30 -9.65
CA ILE A 307 21.53 -8.75 -9.36
C ILE A 307 21.62 -9.58 -10.65
N ARG A 308 21.09 -9.08 -11.76
CA ARG A 308 21.23 -9.69 -13.09
C ARG A 308 22.68 -9.78 -13.55
N THR A 309 23.42 -8.67 -13.41
CA THR A 309 24.86 -8.65 -13.71
C THR A 309 25.63 -9.57 -12.76
N LEU A 310 25.30 -9.56 -11.46
CA LEU A 310 25.90 -10.48 -10.50
C LEU A 310 25.67 -11.96 -10.89
N ALA A 311 24.46 -12.32 -11.32
CA ALA A 311 24.15 -13.67 -11.78
C ALA A 311 24.98 -14.05 -13.01
N HIS A 312 25.07 -13.16 -13.99
CA HIS A 312 25.93 -13.35 -15.17
C HIS A 312 27.40 -13.57 -14.77
N ASP A 313 27.95 -12.70 -13.92
CA ASP A 313 29.36 -12.75 -13.52
C ASP A 313 29.69 -13.99 -12.68
N ILE A 314 28.78 -14.43 -11.81
CA ILE A 314 28.89 -15.73 -11.11
C ILE A 314 28.99 -16.86 -12.14
N GLY A 315 28.13 -16.86 -13.16
CA GLY A 315 28.17 -17.86 -14.23
C GLY A 315 29.47 -17.85 -15.04
N GLN A 316 30.04 -16.67 -15.29
CA GLN A 316 31.34 -16.55 -15.97
C GLN A 316 32.48 -17.10 -15.11
N ASN A 317 32.51 -16.78 -13.82
CA ASN A 317 33.53 -17.29 -12.89
C ASN A 317 33.44 -18.81 -12.68
N LEU A 318 32.23 -19.36 -12.71
CA LEU A 318 31.98 -20.80 -12.69
C LEU A 318 32.30 -21.47 -14.04
N GLY A 319 32.49 -20.69 -15.10
CA GLY A 319 32.70 -21.18 -16.46
C GLY A 319 31.44 -21.67 -17.16
N THR A 320 30.28 -21.78 -16.54
CA THR A 320 29.06 -22.29 -17.20
C THR A 320 28.28 -21.26 -17.99
N GLY A 321 28.52 -19.97 -17.74
CA GLY A 321 27.54 -18.93 -17.99
C GLY A 321 26.30 -19.08 -17.09
N ALA A 322 25.58 -17.99 -16.93
CA ALA A 322 24.34 -17.97 -16.16
C ALA A 322 23.45 -16.76 -16.49
N TYR A 323 22.20 -16.82 -16.04
CA TYR A 323 21.28 -15.68 -16.01
C TYR A 323 20.40 -15.72 -14.75
N CYS A 324 19.82 -14.57 -14.40
CA CYS A 324 18.88 -14.46 -13.28
C CYS A 324 17.48 -14.93 -13.72
N GLU A 325 17.03 -16.07 -13.21
CA GLU A 325 15.75 -16.68 -13.56
C GLU A 325 14.61 -16.13 -12.71
N GLU A 326 14.84 -16.02 -11.40
CA GLU A 326 13.90 -15.45 -10.45
C GLU A 326 14.61 -14.45 -9.56
N LEU A 327 13.89 -13.39 -9.21
CA LEU A 327 14.42 -12.32 -8.36
C LEU A 327 13.32 -11.82 -7.45
N ARG A 328 13.56 -11.84 -6.14
CA ARG A 328 12.65 -11.30 -5.14
C ARG A 328 13.40 -10.37 -4.21
N ARG A 329 12.98 -9.11 -4.13
CA ARG A 329 13.53 -8.18 -3.12
C ARG A 329 12.82 -8.37 -1.80
N THR A 330 13.52 -8.87 -0.80
CA THR A 330 12.96 -9.19 0.52
C THR A 330 13.05 -8.00 1.48
N LYS A 331 14.02 -7.09 1.28
CA LYS A 331 14.30 -6.01 2.23
C LYS A 331 14.86 -4.74 1.58
N ILE A 332 14.54 -3.58 2.17
CA ILE A 332 15.17 -2.28 1.90
C ILE A 332 15.45 -1.62 3.25
N GLY A 333 16.72 -1.46 3.64
CA GLY A 333 17.09 -0.95 4.95
C GLY A 333 16.42 -1.76 6.07
N LYS A 334 15.58 -1.13 6.88
CA LYS A 334 14.80 -1.80 7.93
C LYS A 334 13.48 -2.42 7.47
N TYR A 335 13.00 -2.08 6.27
CA TYR A 335 11.68 -2.47 5.77
C TYR A 335 11.74 -3.85 5.13
N ARG A 336 10.78 -4.71 5.46
CA ARG A 336 10.73 -6.10 4.99
C ARG A 336 9.50 -6.34 4.12
N VAL A 337 9.60 -7.32 3.22
CA VAL A 337 8.48 -7.70 2.33
C VAL A 337 7.34 -8.35 3.10
N GLU A 338 7.61 -8.97 4.25
CA GLU A 338 6.58 -9.56 5.11
C GLU A 338 5.61 -8.51 5.68
N ASP A 339 6.05 -7.25 5.79
CA ASP A 339 5.22 -6.12 6.21
C ASP A 339 4.47 -5.46 5.04
N ALA A 340 4.69 -5.95 3.82
CA ALA A 340 4.15 -5.35 2.61
C ALA A 340 2.78 -5.93 2.24
N VAL A 341 1.94 -5.10 1.65
CA VAL A 341 0.63 -5.54 1.13
C VAL A 341 0.76 -5.87 -0.35
N GLU A 342 0.16 -6.98 -0.78
CA GLU A 342 -0.01 -7.28 -2.20
C GLU A 342 -0.82 -6.16 -2.89
N VAL A 343 -0.40 -5.75 -4.08
CA VAL A 343 -0.98 -4.61 -4.81
C VAL A 343 -2.51 -4.67 -4.88
N GLU A 344 -3.07 -5.85 -5.16
CA GLU A 344 -4.51 -6.04 -5.36
C GLU A 344 -5.31 -6.03 -4.05
N LYS A 345 -4.65 -6.29 -2.92
CA LYS A 345 -5.26 -6.31 -1.57
C LYS A 345 -5.21 -4.95 -0.88
N VAL A 346 -4.75 -3.90 -1.56
CA VAL A 346 -4.69 -2.53 -1.02
C VAL A 346 -6.10 -2.02 -0.69
N THR A 347 -6.24 -1.43 0.49
CA THR A 347 -7.51 -0.89 1.00
C THR A 347 -7.30 0.54 1.49
N VAL A 348 -8.39 1.25 1.79
CA VAL A 348 -8.31 2.59 2.39
C VAL A 348 -7.60 2.56 3.74
N HIS A 349 -7.80 1.48 4.53
CA HIS A 349 -7.15 1.30 5.83
C HIS A 349 -5.61 1.26 5.72
N HIS A 350 -5.08 0.57 4.71
CA HIS A 350 -3.63 0.56 4.43
C HIS A 350 -3.09 1.97 4.16
N LEU A 351 -3.85 2.81 3.46
CA LEU A 351 -3.48 4.20 3.15
C LEU A 351 -3.70 5.17 4.33
N GLN A 352 -4.45 4.79 5.35
CA GLN A 352 -4.56 5.55 6.61
C GLN A 352 -3.40 5.22 7.55
N LYS A 353 -2.82 4.02 7.44
CA LYS A 353 -1.65 3.55 8.20
C LYS A 353 -0.34 3.71 7.44
N LEU A 354 -0.22 4.76 6.62
CA LEU A 354 1.03 5.03 5.92
C LEU A 354 2.17 5.21 6.91
N ILE A 355 3.33 4.65 6.58
CA ILE A 355 4.54 4.88 7.32
C ILE A 355 4.89 6.36 7.15
N VAL A 356 4.99 7.08 8.26
CA VAL A 356 5.46 8.46 8.29
C VAL A 356 6.86 8.41 8.86
N GLU A 357 7.87 8.65 8.03
CA GLU A 357 9.20 8.89 8.58
C GLU A 357 9.18 10.26 9.29
N SER A 358 9.48 10.26 10.59
CA SER A 358 9.76 11.48 11.34
C SER A 358 10.98 12.13 10.70
N THR A 359 10.79 13.30 10.11
CA THR A 359 11.90 14.19 9.79
C THR A 359 12.54 14.59 11.11
N ASN A 360 13.58 13.90 11.53
CA ASN A 360 14.57 14.50 12.41
C ASN A 360 15.42 15.39 11.52
N GLU A 361 15.01 16.65 11.45
CA GLU A 361 15.81 17.88 11.37
C GLU A 361 14.87 19.08 11.26
#